data_AF-A0AA96DAQ9-F1
#
_entry.id   AF-A0AA96DAQ9-F1
#
_cell.length_a   1.000
_cell.length_b   1.000
_cell.length_c   1.000
_cell.angle_alpha   90.00
_cell.angle_beta   90.00
_cell.angle_gamma   90.00
#
_symmetry.space_group_name_H-M   'P 1'
#
loop_
_entity.id
_entity.type
_entity.pdbx_description
1 polymer ?
#
loop_
_entity_poly.entity_id
_entity_poly.type
_entity_poly.pdbx_seq_one_letter_code
_entity_poly.pdbx_strand_id
1 'polypeptide(L)'
;MICPNCENKDFYNLANDYIKCKKCAKKLSLKKIEKDKLIIQKFCENKTAFEVSNELELNYKTVKDRFDVLRQKIAVYSEDIYNSSIKDNTEYEEFYYLKEREKVKKKRVLVKL
;
A
#
# COMPACT_ATOMS: atom_id res chain seq x y z
N MET A 1 -16.42 7.42 -11.07
CA MET A 1 -15.15 6.72 -11.39
C MET A 1 -14.15 7.74 -11.90
N ILE A 2 -12.85 7.53 -11.70
CA ILE A 2 -11.78 8.43 -12.14
C ILE A 2 -10.89 7.68 -13.13
N CYS A 3 -10.46 8.34 -14.21
CA CYS A 3 -9.62 7.71 -15.22
C CYS A 3 -8.23 7.42 -14.64
N PRO A 4 -7.75 6.17 -14.64
CA PRO A 4 -6.44 5.84 -14.07
C PRO A 4 -5.24 6.41 -14.86
N ASN A 5 -5.48 7.03 -16.01
CA ASN A 5 -4.42 7.57 -16.88
C ASN A 5 -4.33 9.10 -16.88
N CYS A 6 -5.42 9.81 -16.56
CA CYS A 6 -5.46 11.27 -16.67
C CYS A 6 -6.39 11.93 -15.66
N GLU A 7 -6.89 11.16 -14.71
CA GLU A 7 -7.74 11.58 -13.58
C GLU A 7 -9.04 12.30 -13.97
N ASN A 8 -9.39 12.29 -15.26
CA ASN A 8 -10.66 12.83 -15.72
C ASN A 8 -11.84 11.98 -15.23
N LYS A 9 -12.98 12.63 -15.01
CA LYS A 9 -14.23 12.00 -14.56
C LYS A 9 -15.22 11.73 -15.68
N ASP A 10 -15.00 12.30 -16.87
CA ASP A 10 -15.91 12.12 -18.01
C ASP A 10 -15.53 10.95 -18.91
N PHE A 11 -16.55 10.14 -19.24
CA PHE A 11 -16.44 8.96 -20.10
C PHE A 11 -17.56 8.89 -21.14
N TYR A 12 -17.29 8.15 -22.21
CA TYR A 12 -18.29 7.65 -23.16
C TYR A 12 -18.50 6.16 -22.92
N ASN A 13 -19.73 5.68 -23.03
CA ASN A 13 -20.03 4.25 -23.07
C ASN A 13 -19.76 3.73 -24.49
N LEU A 14 -19.09 2.58 -24.58
CA LEU A 14 -18.85 1.83 -25.80
C LEU A 14 -19.63 0.51 -25.73
N ALA A 15 -19.74 -0.18 -26.87
CA ALA A 15 -20.25 -1.54 -26.90
C ALA A 15 -19.36 -2.51 -26.09
N ASN A 16 -19.92 -3.68 -25.75
CA ASN A 16 -19.24 -4.80 -25.09
C ASN A 16 -18.63 -4.47 -23.72
N ASP A 17 -19.33 -3.67 -22.91
CA ASP A 17 -18.92 -3.30 -21.55
C ASP A 17 -17.58 -2.56 -21.46
N TYR A 18 -17.32 -1.70 -22.46
CA TYR A 18 -16.18 -0.79 -22.45
C TYR A 18 -16.64 0.65 -22.22
N ILE A 19 -15.73 1.44 -21.65
CA ILE A 19 -15.87 2.89 -21.57
C ILE A 19 -14.61 3.56 -22.12
N LYS A 20 -14.76 4.76 -22.68
CA LYS A 20 -13.65 5.55 -23.21
C LYS A 20 -13.56 6.87 -22.47
N CYS A 21 -12.39 7.20 -21.93
CA CYS A 21 -12.20 8.51 -21.31
C CYS A 21 -12.29 9.63 -22.37
N LYS A 22 -13.03 10.71 -22.09
CA LYS A 22 -13.15 11.84 -23.03
C LYS A 22 -11.85 12.60 -23.24
N LYS A 23 -10.98 12.65 -22.21
CA LYS A 23 -9.73 13.43 -22.22
C LYS A 23 -8.57 12.66 -22.85
N CYS A 24 -8.24 11.47 -22.32
CA CYS A 24 -7.10 10.68 -22.83
C CYS A 24 -7.47 9.64 -23.89
N ALA A 25 -8.74 9.56 -24.28
CA ALA A 25 -9.27 8.60 -25.27
C ALA A 25 -9.02 7.11 -24.96
N LYS A 26 -8.52 6.77 -23.76
CA LYS A 26 -8.18 5.40 -23.38
C LYS A 26 -9.44 4.57 -23.13
N LYS A 27 -9.46 3.36 -23.70
CA LYS A 27 -10.52 2.38 -23.49
C LYS A 27 -10.27 1.59 -22.20
N LEU A 28 -11.31 1.38 -21.42
CA LEU A 28 -11.29 0.64 -20.16
C LEU A 28 -12.41 -0.40 -20.19
N SER A 29 -12.11 -1.62 -19.76
CA SER A 29 -13.11 -2.69 -19.63
C SER A 29 -13.79 -2.58 -18.26
N LEU A 30 -15.12 -2.48 -18.25
CA LEU A 30 -15.92 -2.47 -17.02
C LEU A 30 -15.74 -3.77 -16.24
N LYS A 31 -15.76 -4.92 -16.92
CA LYS A 31 -15.50 -6.24 -16.31
C LYS A 31 -14.16 -6.29 -15.57
N LYS A 32 -13.10 -5.72 -16.14
CA LYS A 32 -11.79 -5.67 -15.48
C LYS A 32 -11.83 -4.81 -14.21
N ILE A 33 -12.53 -3.68 -14.25
CA ILE A 33 -12.65 -2.75 -13.13
C ILE A 33 -13.49 -3.36 -12.01
N GLU A 34 -14.61 -4.00 -12.34
CA GLU A 34 -15.44 -4.72 -11.37
C GLU A 34 -14.68 -5.86 -10.71
N LYS A 35 -13.93 -6.65 -11.50
CA LYS A 35 -13.06 -7.68 -10.97
C LYS A 35 -12.01 -7.12 -10.01
N ASP A 36 -11.30 -6.06 -10.39
CA ASP A 36 -10.29 -5.43 -9.54
C ASP A 36 -10.93 -4.88 -8.24
N LYS A 37 -12.15 -4.31 -8.29
CA LYS A 37 -12.90 -3.89 -7.09
C LYS A 37 -13.23 -5.06 -6.17
N LEU A 38 -13.68 -6.19 -6.72
CA LEU A 38 -14.03 -7.37 -5.94
C LEU A 38 -12.79 -7.96 -5.23
N ILE A 39 -11.65 -8.02 -5.93
CA ILE A 39 -10.38 -8.45 -5.33
C ILE A 39 -9.97 -7.53 -4.18
N ILE A 40 -10.10 -6.20 -4.35
CA ILE A 40 -9.81 -5.22 -3.28
C ILE A 40 -10.75 -5.42 -2.09
N GLN A 41 -12.04 -5.62 -2.33
CA GLN A 41 -13.00 -5.88 -1.26
C GLN A 41 -12.61 -7.12 -0.46
N LYS A 42 -12.27 -8.23 -1.14
CA LYS A 42 -11.83 -9.46 -0.47
C LYS A 42 -10.51 -9.30 0.30
N PHE A 43 -9.60 -8.46 -0.21
CA PHE A 43 -8.39 -8.08 0.53
C PHE A 43 -8.74 -7.37 1.84
N CYS A 44 -9.68 -6.42 1.81
CA CYS A 44 -10.15 -5.72 3.01
C CYS A 44 -10.93 -6.61 3.98
N GLU A 45 -11.54 -7.69 3.50
CA GLU A 45 -12.16 -8.75 4.32
C GLU A 45 -11.12 -9.68 4.99
N ASN A 46 -9.83 -9.36 4.91
CA ASN A 46 -8.71 -10.17 5.43
C ASN A 46 -8.62 -11.60 4.85
N LYS A 47 -9.18 -11.85 3.66
CA LYS A 47 -9.01 -13.14 2.98
C LYS A 47 -7.61 -13.30 2.41
N THR A 48 -7.16 -14.54 2.29
CA THR A 48 -5.91 -14.89 1.62
C THR A 48 -6.08 -14.91 0.10
N ALA A 49 -4.97 -14.73 -0.64
CA ALA A 49 -5.01 -14.77 -2.10
C ALA A 49 -5.49 -16.13 -2.65
N PHE A 50 -5.27 -17.22 -1.91
CA PHE A 50 -5.69 -18.56 -2.29
C PHE A 50 -7.20 -18.76 -2.14
N GLU A 51 -7.77 -18.35 -1.00
CA GLU A 51 -9.23 -18.37 -0.78
C GLU A 51 -9.94 -17.56 -1.87
N VAL A 52 -9.44 -16.35 -2.15
CA VAL A 52 -10.03 -15.46 -3.16
C VAL A 52 -9.88 -16.02 -4.57
N SER A 53 -8.77 -16.70 -4.89
CA SER A 53 -8.63 -17.34 -6.21
C SER A 53 -9.64 -18.46 -6.42
N ASN A 54 -9.95 -19.22 -5.36
CA ASN A 54 -10.95 -20.28 -5.43
C ASN A 54 -12.37 -19.70 -5.48
N GLU A 55 -12.69 -18.72 -4.62
CA GLU A 55 -14.01 -18.09 -4.56
C GLU A 55 -14.41 -17.36 -5.85
N LEU A 56 -13.44 -16.70 -6.50
CA LEU A 56 -13.68 -15.92 -7.71
C LEU A 56 -13.38 -16.70 -9.00
N GLU A 57 -12.96 -17.97 -8.88
CA GLU A 57 -12.53 -18.81 -10.01
C GLU A 57 -11.47 -18.10 -10.89
N LEU A 58 -10.53 -17.43 -10.24
CA LEU A 58 -9.44 -16.70 -10.89
C LEU A 58 -8.12 -17.46 -10.75
N ASN A 59 -7.20 -17.24 -11.69
CA ASN A 59 -5.84 -17.71 -11.52
C ASN A 59 -5.21 -17.07 -10.28
N TYR A 60 -4.72 -17.91 -9.37
CA TYR A 60 -4.03 -17.51 -8.14
C TYR A 60 -2.99 -16.40 -8.35
N LYS A 61 -2.16 -16.50 -9.39
CA LYS A 61 -1.13 -15.49 -9.70
C LYS A 61 -1.75 -14.11 -9.91
N THR A 62 -2.91 -14.04 -10.56
CA THR A 62 -3.61 -12.76 -10.79
C THR A 62 -4.04 -12.11 -9.49
N VAL A 63 -4.58 -12.89 -8.55
CA VAL A 63 -5.01 -12.40 -7.23
C VAL A 63 -3.79 -12.01 -6.39
N LYS A 64 -2.76 -12.85 -6.38
CA LYS A 64 -1.52 -12.60 -5.65
C LYS A 64 -0.83 -11.32 -6.12
N ASP A 65 -0.64 -11.13 -7.42
CA ASP A 65 -0.01 -9.94 -7.98
C ASP A 65 -0.78 -8.66 -7.58
N ARG A 66 -2.12 -8.73 -7.52
CA ARG A 66 -2.95 -7.62 -7.04
C ARG A 66 -2.79 -7.35 -5.55
N PHE A 67 -2.78 -8.41 -4.73
CA PHE A 67 -2.56 -8.29 -3.29
C PHE A 67 -1.19 -7.71 -2.96
N ASP A 68 -0.15 -8.13 -3.68
CA ASP A 68 1.22 -7.65 -3.45
C ASP A 68 1.34 -6.16 -3.80
N VAL A 69 0.70 -5.69 -4.89
CA VAL A 69 0.60 -4.25 -5.19
C VAL A 69 -0.13 -3.47 -4.10
N LEU A 70 -1.20 -4.02 -3.53
CA LEU A 70 -1.92 -3.36 -2.43
C LEU A 70 -1.05 -3.26 -1.18
N ARG A 71 -0.38 -4.34 -0.79
CA ARG A 71 0.54 -4.35 0.36
C ARG A 71 1.69 -3.37 0.18
N GLN A 72 2.28 -3.33 -1.01
CA GLN A 72 3.34 -2.37 -1.32
C GLN A 72 2.86 -0.93 -1.12
N LYS A 73 1.67 -0.58 -1.63
CA LYS A 73 1.10 0.77 -1.46
C LYS A 73 0.85 1.11 0.00
N ILE A 74 0.35 0.16 0.79
CA ILE A 74 0.13 0.35 2.23
C ILE A 74 1.47 0.58 2.93
N ALA A 75 2.50 -0.21 2.63
CA ALA A 75 3.83 -0.05 3.22
C ALA A 75 4.42 1.34 2.94
N VAL A 76 4.37 1.79 1.68
CA VAL A 76 4.83 3.14 1.29
C VAL A 76 4.05 4.22 2.02
N TYR A 77 2.72 4.11 2.07
CA TYR A 77 1.88 5.08 2.77
C TYR A 77 2.19 5.15 4.28
N SER A 78 2.39 3.99 4.93
CA SER A 78 2.78 3.93 6.34
C SER A 78 4.15 4.55 6.61
N GLU A 79 5.11 4.34 5.70
CA GLU A 79 6.43 4.96 5.77
C GLU A 79 6.36 6.48 5.60
N ASP A 80 5.55 6.97 4.67
CA ASP A 80 5.32 8.40 4.47
C ASP A 80 4.70 9.06 5.72
N ILE A 81 3.73 8.39 6.36
CA ILE A 81 3.15 8.86 7.63
C ILE A 81 4.23 8.93 8.71
N TYR A 82 5.02 7.87 8.87
CA TYR A 82 6.07 7.80 9.88
C TYR A 82 7.16 8.87 9.67
N ASN A 83 7.51 9.16 8.42
CA ASN A 83 8.49 10.19 8.12
C ASN A 83 7.96 11.62 8.26
N SER A 84 6.65 11.80 8.10
CA SER A 84 5.98 13.10 8.22
C SER A 84 5.53 13.42 9.66
N SER A 85 5.52 12.44 10.56
CA SER A 85 5.20 12.65 11.97
C SER A 85 6.37 13.32 12.70
N ILE A 86 6.05 14.07 13.76
CA ILE A 86 7.04 14.65 14.65
C ILE A 86 7.76 13.48 15.34
N LYS A 87 9.01 13.27 14.98
CA LYS A 87 9.88 12.29 15.61
C LYS A 87 10.34 12.87 16.94
N ASP A 88 9.56 12.67 18.00
CA ASP A 88 10.10 12.76 19.35
C ASP A 88 11.18 11.67 19.44
N ASN A 89 12.43 12.06 19.18
CA ASN A 89 13.61 11.18 19.18
C ASN A 89 13.94 10.63 20.58
N THR A 90 12.99 10.66 21.51
CA THR A 90 13.10 10.14 22.88
C THR A 90 12.71 8.66 22.96
N GLU A 91 12.00 8.10 21.99
CA GLU A 91 11.52 6.71 22.06
C GLU A 91 12.52 5.67 21.54
N TYR A 92 13.54 6.09 20.78
CA TYR A 92 14.68 5.22 20.45
C TYR A 92 15.80 5.42 21.47
N GLU A 93 15.49 5.23 22.76
CA GLU A 93 16.49 4.64 23.64
C GLU A 93 16.65 3.20 23.17
N GLU A 94 17.58 2.98 22.24
CA GLU A 94 18.17 1.66 22.07
C GLU A 94 18.54 1.20 23.49
N PHE A 95 17.80 0.22 24.02
CA PHE A 95 18.25 -0.59 25.13
C PHE A 95 19.40 -1.45 24.62
N TYR A 96 20.49 -0.78 24.25
CA TYR A 96 21.80 -1.36 24.22
C TYR A 96 21.98 -2.00 25.59
N TYR A 97 22.10 -3.32 25.61
CA TYR A 97 22.55 -4.08 26.77
C TYR A 97 24.02 -3.72 27.08
N LEU A 98 24.27 -2.45 27.37
CA LEU A 98 25.53 -1.96 27.90
C LEU A 98 25.60 -2.47 29.33
N LYS A 99 26.60 -3.33 29.58
CA LYS A 99 26.93 -3.75 30.94
C LYS A 99 27.24 -2.49 31.75
N GLU A 100 26.82 -2.42 33.01
CA GLU A 100 26.91 -1.18 33.84
C GLU A 100 28.27 -0.46 33.77
N ARG A 101 29.36 -1.23 33.64
CA ARG A 101 30.73 -0.75 33.43
C ARG A 101 30.92 0.20 32.22
N GLU A 102 30.15 0.03 31.16
CA GLU A 102 30.23 0.84 29.94
C GLU A 102 29.44 2.15 30.07
N LYS A 103 28.39 2.20 30.91
CA LYS A 103 27.61 3.41 31.19
C LYS A 103 28.44 4.46 31.96
N VAL A 104 29.36 4.03 32.83
CA VAL A 104 30.26 4.91 33.61
C VAL A 104 31.24 5.66 32.70
N LYS A 105 31.69 5.06 31.59
CA LYS A 105 32.60 5.72 30.63
C LYS A 105 31.94 6.87 29.89
N LYS A 106 30.65 6.77 29.54
CA LYS A 106 29.92 7.82 28.79
C LYS A 106 29.69 9.10 29.63
N LYS A 107 29.41 8.96 30.93
CA LYS A 107 29.27 10.12 31.85
C LYS A 107 30.54 10.97 31.94
N ARG A 108 31.74 10.36 31.85
CA ARG A 108 33.01 11.11 31.91
C ARG A 108 33.31 11.94 30.66
N VAL A 109 32.72 11.58 29.51
CA VAL A 109 32.90 12.33 28.25
C VAL A 109 31.97 13.56 28.22
N LEU A 110 30.79 13.47 28.83
CA LEU A 110 29.80 14.55 28.87
C LEU A 110 30.05 15.64 29.93
N VAL A 111 31.00 15.45 30.85
CA VAL A 111 31.36 16.43 31.92
C VAL A 111 32.71 17.11 31.64
N LYS A 112 33.23 17.00 30.41
CA LYS A 112 34.34 17.83 29.93
C LYS A 112 33.82 18.84 28.90
N LEU A 113 33.08 19.82 29.41
CA LEU A 113 32.94 21.17 28.85
C LEU A 113 33.29 22.14 29.97
#